data_AF-A0A3C0CHT1-F1
#
_entry.id   AF-A0A3C0CHT1-F1
#
_cell.length_a   1.000
_cell.length_b   1.000
_cell.length_c   1.000
_cell.angle_alpha   90.00
_cell.angle_beta   90.00
_cell.angle_gamma   90.00
#
_symmetry.space_group_name_H-M   'P 1'
#
loop_
_entity.id
_entity.type
_entity.pdbx_description
1 polymer ?
#
loop_
_entity_poly.entity_id
_entity_poly.type
_entity_poly.pdbx_seq_one_letter_code
_entity_poly.pdbx_strand_id
1 'polypeptide(L)' 'VNPMFPFLTEFNIRELRKNGIRAQAWTVDFVRSMRRLARMDIFAIITNRPDTLKKVLDGMPG' A
#
# COMPACT_ATOMS: atom_id res chain seq x y z
N VAL A 1 0.51 -12.13 -0.12
CA VAL A 1 -0.94 -12.25 -0.48
C VAL A 1 -1.38 -10.98 -1.16
N ASN A 2 -2.32 -11.08 -2.11
CA ASN A 2 -2.71 -9.97 -2.99
C ASN A 2 -4.21 -9.68 -2.84
N PRO A 3 -4.64 -8.94 -1.80
CA PRO A 3 -6.04 -8.55 -1.64
C PRO A 3 -6.36 -7.27 -2.43
N MET A 4 -7.65 -7.07 -2.74
CA MET A 4 -8.12 -5.77 -3.25
C MET A 4 -7.89 -4.68 -2.19
N PHE A 5 -7.29 -3.57 -2.62
CA PHE A 5 -6.86 -2.51 -1.71
C PHE A 5 -7.93 -1.89 -0.78
N PRO A 6 -9.24 -1.87 -1.11
CA PRO A 6 -10.25 -1.36 -0.19
C PRO A 6 -10.40 -2.19 1.09
N PHE A 7 -10.07 -3.49 1.04
CA PHE A 7 -10.15 -4.39 2.21
C PHE A 7 -8.92 -4.31 3.12
N LEU A 8 -7.88 -3.59 2.71
CA LEU A 8 -6.72 -3.37 3.55
C LEU A 8 -7.00 -2.27 4.58
N THR A 9 -6.79 -2.63 5.83
CA THR A 9 -6.87 -1.76 7.01
C THR A 9 -5.53 -1.80 7.73
N GLU A 10 -5.24 -0.80 8.54
CA GLU A 10 -4.01 -0.79 9.34
C GLU A 10 -3.91 -2.02 10.25
N PHE A 11 -5.04 -2.46 10.82
CA PHE A 11 -5.12 -3.66 11.65
C PHE A 11 -4.67 -4.91 10.88
N ASN A 12 -5.27 -5.19 9.72
CA ASN A 12 -4.95 -6.42 9.01
C ASN A 12 -3.58 -6.38 8.33
N ILE A 13 -3.09 -5.21 7.90
CA ILE A 13 -1.71 -5.05 7.42
C ILE A 13 -0.72 -5.42 8.53
N ARG A 14 -0.94 -4.89 9.74
CA ARG A 14 -0.10 -5.19 10.90
C ARG A 14 -0.14 -6.66 11.27
N GLU A 15 -1.31 -7.28 11.29
CA GLU A 15 -1.45 -8.71 11.60
C GLU A 15 -0.75 -9.59 10.53
N LEU A 16 -0.92 -9.28 9.24
CA LEU A 16 -0.20 -9.98 8.17
C LEU A 16 1.31 -9.87 8.36
N ARG A 17 1.82 -8.66 8.62
CA ARG A 17 3.25 -8.41 8.85
C ARG A 17 3.78 -9.18 10.06
N LYS A 18 3.06 -9.18 11.19
CA LYS A 18 3.43 -9.95 12.39
C LYS A 18 3.56 -11.45 12.12
N ASN A 19 2.76 -11.97 11.20
CA ASN A 19 2.80 -13.38 10.77
C ASN A 19 3.78 -13.63 9.62
N GLY A 20 4.67 -12.68 9.29
CA GLY A 20 5.65 -12.82 8.21
C GLY A 20 5.04 -12.75 6.79
N ILE A 21 3.76 -12.36 6.68
CA ILE A 21 3.05 -12.32 5.39
C ILE A 21 3.20 -10.93 4.78
N ARG A 22 3.73 -10.89 3.56
CA ARG A 22 3.86 -9.68 2.76
C ARG A 22 2.57 -9.42 1.96
N ALA A 23 1.86 -8.35 2.32
CA ALA A 23 0.63 -7.92 1.66
C ALA A 23 0.94 -6.97 0.50
N GLN A 24 0.45 -7.29 -0.70
CA GLN A 24 0.63 -6.48 -1.90
C GLN A 24 -0.73 -6.00 -2.40
N ALA A 25 -1.00 -4.70 -2.30
CA ALA A 25 -2.28 -4.13 -2.70
C ALA A 25 -2.37 -4.02 -4.22
N TRP A 26 -3.47 -4.46 -4.83
CA TRP A 26 -3.73 -4.29 -6.27
C TRP A 26 -5.17 -3.85 -6.56
N THR A 27 -5.47 -3.24 -7.71
CA THR A 27 -4.58 -2.33 -8.46
C THR A 27 -4.89 -0.91 -7.98
N VAL A 28 -3.88 -0.17 -7.54
CA VAL A 28 -4.09 1.12 -6.85
C VAL A 28 -3.65 2.27 -7.74
N ASP A 29 -4.60 2.93 -8.40
CA ASP A 29 -4.29 4.02 -9.35
C ASP A 29 -4.62 5.42 -8.81
N PHE A 30 -5.22 5.51 -7.62
CA PHE A 30 -5.58 6.78 -7.00
C PHE A 30 -4.55 7.22 -5.96
N VAL A 31 -4.07 8.47 -6.08
CA VAL A 31 -3.11 9.10 -5.15
C VAL A 31 -3.56 9.03 -3.69
N ARG A 32 -4.86 9.23 -3.42
CA ARG A 32 -5.42 9.15 -2.06
C ARG A 32 -5.22 7.75 -1.46
N SER A 33 -5.46 6.70 -2.25
CA SER A 33 -5.29 5.31 -1.83
C SER A 33 -3.82 4.95 -1.66
N MET A 34 -2.95 5.40 -2.58
CA MET A 34 -1.50 5.21 -2.47
C MET A 34 -0.96 5.79 -1.15
N ARG A 35 -1.29 7.06 -0.86
CA ARG A 35 -0.88 7.73 0.39
C ARG A 35 -1.42 7.02 1.64
N ARG A 36 -2.68 6.58 1.59
CA ARG A 36 -3.29 5.85 2.72
C ARG A 36 -2.54 4.55 3.00
N LEU A 37 -2.28 3.74 1.98
CA LEU A 37 -1.62 2.45 2.12
C LEU A 37 -0.15 2.58 2.51
N ALA A 38 0.56 3.55 1.94
CA ALA A 38 1.95 3.82 2.31
C ALA A 38 2.08 4.26 3.78
N ARG A 39 1.16 5.09 4.29
CA ARG A 39 1.11 5.44 5.72
C ARG A 39 0.79 4.26 6.64
N MET A 40 0.11 3.24 6.11
CA MET A 40 -0.19 2.01 6.85
C MET A 40 0.95 0.98 6.76
N ASP A 41 2.09 1.35 6.19
CA ASP A 41 3.27 0.48 6.03
C ASP A 41 2.95 -0.82 5.27
N ILE A 42 2.20 -0.71 4.17
CA ILE A 42 1.98 -1.85 3.27
C ILE A 42 3.31 -2.28 2.62
N PHE A 43 3.50 -3.59 2.42
CA PHE A 43 4.74 -4.09 1.81
C PHE A 43 4.91 -3.65 0.34
N ALA A 44 3.84 -3.70 -0.47
CA ALA A 44 3.89 -3.23 -1.84
C ALA A 44 2.55 -2.72 -2.36
N ILE A 45 2.62 -1.81 -3.35
CA ILE A 45 1.49 -1.32 -4.12
C ILE A 45 1.71 -1.69 -5.58
N ILE A 46 0.74 -2.41 -6.16
CA ILE A 46 0.67 -2.73 -7.59
C ILE A 46 -0.22 -1.66 -8.24
N THR A 47 0.31 -0.96 -9.25
CA THR A 47 -0.33 0.20 -9.90
C THR A 47 -0.04 0.23 -11.39
N ASN A 48 -0.96 0.78 -12.18
CA ASN A 48 -0.73 1.16 -13.58
C ASN A 48 -0.05 2.52 -13.72
N ARG A 49 0.24 3.20 -12.60
CA ARG A 49 0.80 4.57 -12.56
C ARG A 49 2.06 4.64 -11.70
N PRO A 50 3.14 3.90 -12.07
CA PRO A 50 4.37 3.84 -11.27
C PRO A 50 5.01 5.21 -11.02
N ASP A 51 4.99 6.11 -12.02
CA ASP A 51 5.53 7.47 -11.87
C ASP A 51 4.76 8.29 -10.83
N THR A 52 3.45 8.09 -10.76
CA THR A 52 2.60 8.75 -9.76
C THR A 52 2.88 8.19 -8.37
N LEU A 53 3.01 6.87 -8.23
CA LEU A 53 3.37 6.24 -6.97
C LEU A 53 4.73 6.73 -6.48
N LYS A 54 5.73 6.84 -7.37
CA LYS A 54 7.06 7.39 -7.04
C LYS A 54 6.96 8.80 -6.46
N LYS A 55 6.25 9.72 -7.13
CA LYS A 55 6.03 11.09 -6.63
C LYS A 55 5.32 11.12 -5.27
N VAL A 56 4.40 10.17 -5.03
CA VAL A 56 3.70 10.06 -3.75
C VAL A 56 4.67 9.65 -2.64
N LEU A 57 5.51 8.64 -2.88
CA LEU A 57 6.48 8.14 -1.89
C LEU A 57 7.59 9.15 -1.62
N ASP A 58 8.16 9.77 -2.66
CA ASP A 58 9.22 10.78 -2.55
C ASP A 58 8.73 12.03 -1.77
N GLY A 59 7.41 12.26 -1.71
CA GLY A 59 6.79 13.37 -0.95
C GLY A 59 6.31 12.99 0.45
N MET A 60 6.57 11.77 0.93
CA MET A 60 6.22 11.38 2.30
C MET A 60 7.35 11.71 3.28
N PRO A 61 7.03 12.17 4.51
CA PRO A 61 8.02 12.25 5.58
C PRO A 61 8.52 10.84 5.92
N GLY A 62 9.83 10.73 6.14
CA GLY A 62 10.49 9.50 6.60
C GLY A 62 10.20 9.17 8.05
#